data_AF-A0A2V5NU50-F1
#
_entry.id   AF-A0A2V5NU50-F1
#
_cell.length_a   1.000
_cell.length_b   1.000
_cell.length_c   1.000
_cell.angle_alpha   90.00
_cell.angle_beta   90.00
_cell.angle_gamma   90.00
#
_symmetry.space_group_name_H-M   'P 1'
#
loop_
_entity.id
_entity.type
_entity.pdbx_description
1 polymer ?
#
loop_
_entity_poly.entity_id
_entity_poly.type
_entity_poly.pdbx_seq_one_letter_code
_entity_poly.pdbx_strand_id
1 'polypeptide(L)'
;MSSGGVRAAGAMNTVAERYVRLVLALGQHDPDYVDAFYGPADWKTQAEQEKKSLDAIGTEAAKLSVTLTETPIAPGTPDSDLRLLRREYLHKQLAALAARVRMLKGEKLKFDDESRALYDAVAPTYPDSHFIQIIAQLESKIPGKGPLWERYENWRKPFVVPKEKLDDVFQAAIKE
;
A
#
# COMPACT_ATOMS: atom_id res chain seq x y z
N MET A 1 -35.34 4.87 9.11
CA MET A 1 -34.31 5.78 8.55
C MET A 1 -33.00 5.02 8.19
N SER A 2 -33.07 3.87 7.50
CA SER A 2 -31.89 2.98 7.27
C SER A 2 -31.42 2.93 5.80
N SER A 3 -32.21 3.49 4.86
CA SER A 3 -31.94 3.38 3.41
C SER A 3 -30.78 4.26 2.90
N GLY A 4 -30.43 5.35 3.60
CA GLY A 4 -29.36 6.25 3.21
C GLY A 4 -27.95 5.67 3.39
N GLY A 5 -27.71 4.96 4.49
CA GLY A 5 -26.40 4.36 4.80
C GLY A 5 -26.02 3.19 3.87
N VAL A 6 -27.02 2.41 3.44
CA VAL A 6 -26.86 1.30 2.48
C VAL A 6 -26.54 1.83 1.08
N ARG A 7 -27.21 2.91 0.63
CA ARG A 7 -26.94 3.54 -0.67
C ARG A 7 -25.54 4.14 -0.76
N ALA A 8 -25.07 4.83 0.28
CA ALA A 8 -23.72 5.38 0.32
C ALA A 8 -22.63 4.29 0.35
N ALA A 9 -22.87 3.17 1.04
CA ALA A 9 -21.96 2.03 1.03
C ALA A 9 -21.90 1.39 -0.37
N GLY A 10 -23.06 1.27 -1.04
CA GLY A 10 -23.16 0.80 -2.42
C GLY A 10 -22.38 1.69 -3.39
N ALA A 11 -22.47 3.02 -3.27
CA ALA A 11 -21.73 3.95 -4.13
C ALA A 11 -20.21 3.78 -4.01
N MET A 12 -19.68 3.67 -2.78
CA MET A 12 -18.25 3.45 -2.55
C MET A 12 -17.78 2.08 -3.09
N ASN A 13 -18.62 1.04 -2.97
CA ASN A 13 -18.31 -0.28 -3.51
C ASN A 13 -18.24 -0.26 -5.05
N THR A 14 -19.13 0.48 -5.72
CA THR A 14 -19.07 0.66 -7.17
C THR A 14 -17.77 1.34 -7.61
N VAL A 15 -17.30 2.34 -6.86
CA VAL A 15 -16.00 2.99 -7.15
C VAL A 15 -14.85 2.01 -6.95
N ALA A 16 -14.85 1.24 -5.85
CA ALA A 16 -13.82 0.26 -5.56
C ALA A 16 -13.74 -0.84 -6.62
N GLU A 17 -14.88 -1.37 -7.09
CA GLU A 17 -14.91 -2.35 -8.18
C GLU A 17 -14.29 -1.79 -9.46
N ARG A 18 -14.68 -0.57 -9.85
CA ARG A 18 -14.14 0.07 -11.05
C ARG A 18 -12.64 0.30 -10.93
N TYR A 19 -12.15 0.66 -9.75
CA TYR A 19 -10.71 0.78 -9.48
C TYR A 19 -9.99 -0.57 -9.68
N VAL A 20 -10.52 -1.68 -9.14
CA VAL A 20 -9.92 -3.01 -9.32
C VAL A 20 -9.88 -3.41 -10.79
N ARG A 21 -10.93 -3.12 -11.56
CA ARG A 21 -10.95 -3.37 -13.01
C ARG A 21 -9.88 -2.56 -13.75
N LEU A 22 -9.63 -1.31 -13.34
CA LEU A 22 -8.54 -0.50 -13.89
C LEU A 22 -7.16 -1.05 -13.52
N VAL A 23 -6.98 -1.57 -12.30
CA VAL A 23 -5.76 -2.25 -11.87
C VAL A 23 -5.48 -3.47 -12.74
N LEU A 24 -6.48 -4.31 -12.99
CA LEU A 24 -6.34 -5.48 -13.87
C LEU A 24 -6.04 -5.10 -15.32
N ALA A 25 -6.67 -4.03 -15.82
CA ALA A 25 -6.39 -3.50 -17.15
C ALA A 25 -4.96 -2.94 -17.25
N LEU A 26 -4.48 -2.25 -16.22
CA LEU A 26 -3.10 -1.75 -16.17
C LEU A 26 -2.07 -2.88 -16.09
N GLY A 27 -2.38 -3.96 -15.36
CA GLY A 27 -1.55 -5.16 -15.30
C GLY A 27 -1.33 -5.85 -16.64
N GLN A 28 -2.18 -5.58 -17.66
CA GLN A 28 -1.93 -6.04 -19.03
C GLN A 28 -0.78 -5.29 -19.73
N HIS A 29 -0.40 -4.12 -19.22
CA HIS A 29 0.73 -3.31 -19.71
C HIS A 29 1.98 -3.45 -18.84
N ASP A 30 1.81 -3.96 -17.62
CA ASP A 30 2.85 -4.09 -16.61
C ASP A 30 2.66 -5.41 -15.84
N PRO A 31 3.33 -6.50 -16.27
CA PRO A 31 3.14 -7.83 -15.70
C PRO A 31 3.41 -7.93 -14.19
N ASP A 32 4.25 -7.04 -13.66
CA ASP A 32 4.62 -7.02 -12.23
C ASP A 32 3.69 -6.13 -11.38
N TYR A 33 2.71 -5.46 -11.99
CA TYR A 33 1.80 -4.55 -11.28
C TYR A 33 0.80 -5.30 -10.39
N VAL A 34 0.44 -6.53 -10.73
CA VAL A 34 -0.50 -7.37 -9.96
C VAL A 34 0.13 -8.74 -9.72
N ASP A 35 0.66 -8.94 -8.52
CA ASP A 35 1.24 -10.22 -8.09
C ASP A 35 0.19 -11.34 -8.00
N ALA A 36 -0.93 -11.06 -7.34
CA ALA A 36 -2.04 -12.01 -7.22
C ALA A 36 -3.40 -11.31 -7.19
N PHE A 37 -4.38 -11.91 -7.88
CA PHE A 37 -5.78 -11.47 -7.87
C PHE A 37 -6.69 -12.61 -7.42
N TYR A 38 -7.43 -12.37 -6.34
CA TYR A 38 -8.33 -13.33 -5.70
C TYR A 38 -9.81 -13.00 -5.89
N GLY A 39 -10.15 -12.13 -6.84
CA GLY A 39 -11.53 -11.79 -7.17
C GLY A 39 -12.12 -12.69 -8.26
N PRO A 40 -13.30 -12.33 -8.80
CA PRO A 40 -13.98 -13.12 -9.83
C PRO A 40 -13.09 -13.33 -11.07
N ALA A 41 -12.91 -14.59 -11.47
CA ALA A 41 -12.04 -14.96 -12.60
C ALA A 41 -12.40 -14.21 -13.90
N ASP A 42 -13.70 -13.99 -14.13
CA ASP A 42 -14.21 -13.27 -15.31
C ASP A 42 -13.66 -11.85 -15.44
N TRP A 43 -13.28 -11.19 -14.34
CA TRP A 43 -12.72 -9.83 -14.39
C TRP A 43 -11.33 -9.83 -15.00
N LYS A 44 -10.51 -10.85 -14.69
CA LYS A 44 -9.19 -11.02 -15.29
C LYS A 44 -9.33 -11.31 -16.78
N THR A 45 -10.20 -12.26 -17.13
CA THR A 45 -10.52 -12.60 -18.53
C THR A 45 -11.00 -11.38 -19.32
N GLN A 46 -11.86 -10.56 -18.72
CA GLN A 46 -12.37 -9.33 -19.35
C GLN A 46 -11.24 -8.32 -19.59
N ALA A 47 -10.33 -8.11 -18.64
CA ALA A 47 -9.19 -7.21 -18.81
C ALA A 47 -8.25 -7.68 -19.96
N GLU A 48 -7.98 -8.98 -20.03
CA GLU A 48 -7.18 -9.61 -21.10
C GLU A 48 -7.82 -9.44 -22.49
N GLN A 49 -9.16 -9.50 -22.58
CA GLN A 49 -9.91 -9.35 -23.81
C GLN A 49 -10.05 -7.88 -24.25
N GLU A 50 -10.36 -6.98 -23.32
CA GLU A 50 -10.59 -5.55 -23.62
C GLU A 50 -9.32 -4.85 -24.10
N LYS A 51 -8.14 -5.24 -23.59
CA LYS A 51 -6.84 -4.64 -23.92
C LYS A 51 -6.87 -3.10 -23.92
N LYS A 52 -7.51 -2.55 -22.89
CA LYS A 52 -7.73 -1.11 -22.73
C LYS A 52 -6.39 -0.36 -22.83
N SER A 53 -6.32 0.71 -23.64
CA SER A 53 -5.08 1.49 -23.80
C SER A 53 -4.72 2.28 -22.53
N LEU A 54 -3.44 2.63 -22.37
CA LEU A 54 -2.99 3.50 -21.27
C LEU A 54 -3.74 4.85 -21.23
N ASP A 55 -4.08 5.42 -22.37
CA ASP A 55 -4.87 6.66 -22.45
C ASP A 55 -6.30 6.49 -21.91
N ALA A 56 -6.94 5.37 -22.26
CA ALA A 56 -8.28 5.06 -21.77
C ALA A 56 -8.26 4.77 -20.26
N ILE A 57 -7.27 4.00 -19.78
CA ILE A 57 -7.07 3.73 -18.34
C ILE A 57 -6.88 5.05 -17.59
N GLY A 58 -5.99 5.93 -18.05
CA GLY A 58 -5.73 7.23 -17.42
C GLY A 58 -6.97 8.13 -17.40
N THR A 59 -7.73 8.18 -18.50
CA THR A 59 -8.99 8.95 -18.59
C THR A 59 -10.04 8.42 -17.63
N GLU A 60 -10.22 7.09 -17.55
CA GLU A 60 -11.17 6.46 -16.64
C GLU A 60 -10.76 6.64 -15.17
N ALA A 61 -9.46 6.56 -14.85
CA ALA A 61 -8.94 6.82 -13.51
C ALA A 61 -9.23 8.27 -13.07
N ALA A 62 -9.01 9.25 -13.95
CA ALA A 62 -9.32 10.66 -13.66
C ALA A 62 -10.81 10.87 -13.39
N LYS A 63 -11.69 10.31 -14.23
CA LYS A 63 -13.15 10.37 -14.03
C LYS A 63 -13.57 9.70 -12.71
N LEU A 64 -12.99 8.53 -12.42
CA LEU A 64 -13.30 7.78 -11.21
C LEU A 64 -12.85 8.51 -9.94
N SER A 65 -11.71 9.21 -10.00
CA SER A 65 -11.25 10.07 -8.90
C SER A 65 -12.24 11.20 -8.61
N VAL A 66 -12.82 11.83 -9.65
CA VAL A 66 -13.87 12.84 -9.46
C VAL A 66 -15.10 12.23 -8.80
N THR A 67 -15.58 11.07 -9.32
CA THR A 67 -16.71 10.34 -8.74
C THR A 67 -16.47 9.97 -7.27
N LEU A 68 -15.25 9.57 -6.90
CA LEU A 68 -14.89 9.23 -5.53
C LEU A 68 -15.01 10.44 -4.59
N THR A 69 -14.52 11.60 -5.01
CA THR A 69 -14.63 12.85 -4.24
C THR A 69 -16.08 13.27 -4.02
N GLU A 70 -16.91 13.11 -5.04
CA GLU A 70 -18.34 13.42 -5.01
C GLU A 70 -19.19 12.38 -4.25
N THR A 71 -18.61 11.22 -3.91
CA THR A 71 -19.34 10.16 -3.20
C THR A 71 -19.70 10.63 -1.79
N PRO A 72 -21.00 10.69 -1.44
CA PRO A 72 -21.43 11.25 -0.16
C PRO A 72 -21.10 10.29 0.99
N ILE A 73 -20.63 10.87 2.09
CA ILE A 73 -20.43 10.18 3.36
C ILE A 73 -21.33 10.86 4.40
N ALA A 74 -22.28 10.10 4.94
CA ALA A 74 -23.22 10.64 5.93
C ALA A 74 -22.49 10.90 7.26
N PRO A 75 -22.41 12.17 7.73
CA PRO A 75 -21.74 12.49 8.99
C PRO A 75 -22.55 11.96 10.18
N GLY A 76 -21.86 11.66 11.29
CA GLY A 76 -22.51 11.25 12.54
C GLY A 76 -23.10 9.84 12.54
N THR A 77 -22.74 9.01 11.57
CA THR A 77 -23.03 7.58 11.59
C THR A 77 -21.91 6.83 12.31
N PRO A 78 -22.17 5.67 12.95
CA PRO A 78 -21.14 4.93 13.68
C PRO A 78 -19.92 4.53 12.83
N ASP A 79 -20.08 4.49 11.50
CA ASP A 79 -19.04 4.13 10.54
C ASP A 79 -18.56 5.30 9.67
N SER A 80 -18.92 6.55 9.98
CA SER A 80 -18.54 7.72 9.18
C SER A 80 -17.03 7.87 9.05
N ASP A 81 -16.29 7.67 10.15
CA ASP A 81 -14.84 7.84 10.19
C ASP A 81 -14.13 6.77 9.36
N LEU A 82 -14.60 5.52 9.47
CA LEU A 82 -14.10 4.42 8.64
C LEU A 82 -14.38 4.65 7.15
N ARG A 83 -15.53 5.21 6.80
CA ARG A 83 -15.87 5.56 5.41
C ARG A 83 -15.00 6.70 4.89
N LEU A 84 -14.68 7.69 5.72
CA LEU A 84 -13.74 8.76 5.37
C LEU A 84 -12.36 8.18 5.10
N LEU A 85 -11.82 7.36 6.00
CA LEU A 85 -10.54 6.68 5.82
C LEU A 85 -10.53 5.81 4.55
N ARG A 86 -11.62 5.09 4.28
CA ARG A 86 -11.75 4.29 3.05
C ARG A 86 -11.72 5.14 1.79
N ARG A 87 -12.38 6.30 1.79
CA ARG A 87 -12.35 7.23 0.66
C ARG A 87 -10.94 7.78 0.43
N GLU A 88 -10.27 8.22 1.49
CA GLU A 88 -8.88 8.68 1.43
C GLU A 88 -7.94 7.60 0.88
N TYR A 89 -8.10 6.36 1.36
CA TYR A 89 -7.34 5.22 0.85
C TYR A 89 -7.56 5.00 -0.65
N LEU A 90 -8.82 4.93 -1.10
CA LEU A 90 -9.13 4.75 -2.53
C LEU A 90 -8.64 5.92 -3.38
N HIS A 91 -8.62 7.13 -2.84
CA HIS A 91 -8.11 8.31 -3.55
C HIS A 91 -6.60 8.17 -3.81
N LYS A 92 -5.84 7.79 -2.78
CA LYS A 92 -4.39 7.52 -2.91
C LYS A 92 -4.12 6.38 -3.90
N GLN A 93 -4.90 5.31 -3.83
CA GLN A 93 -4.78 4.17 -4.75
C GLN A 93 -5.04 4.56 -6.22
N LEU A 94 -6.04 5.41 -6.48
CA LEU A 94 -6.30 5.95 -7.83
C LEU A 94 -5.19 6.90 -8.30
N ALA A 95 -4.65 7.72 -7.41
CA ALA A 95 -3.53 8.60 -7.71
C ALA A 95 -2.26 7.80 -8.09
N ALA A 96 -1.96 6.72 -7.35
CA ALA A 96 -0.86 5.81 -7.66
C ALA A 96 -1.05 5.11 -9.02
N LEU A 97 -2.26 4.62 -9.31
CA LEU A 97 -2.59 4.03 -10.61
C LEU A 97 -2.40 5.05 -11.74
N ALA A 98 -2.85 6.29 -11.57
CA ALA A 98 -2.68 7.35 -12.55
C ALA A 98 -1.20 7.73 -12.74
N ALA A 99 -0.40 7.75 -11.66
CA ALA A 99 1.03 7.96 -11.74
C ALA A 99 1.73 6.84 -12.52
N ARG A 100 1.38 5.57 -12.25
CA ARG A 100 1.93 4.42 -12.98
C ARG A 100 1.57 4.45 -14.47
N VAL A 101 0.35 4.84 -14.81
CA VAL A 101 -0.05 5.08 -16.22
C VAL A 101 0.87 6.10 -16.89
N ARG A 102 1.16 7.23 -16.24
CA ARG A 102 2.05 8.24 -16.81
C ARG A 102 3.49 7.73 -16.97
N MET A 103 4.00 6.97 -16.00
CA MET A 103 5.32 6.35 -16.08
C MET A 103 5.42 5.34 -17.24
N LEU A 104 4.40 4.51 -17.44
CA LEU A 104 4.33 3.57 -18.57
C LEU A 104 4.22 4.29 -19.92
N LYS A 105 3.73 5.54 -19.93
CA LYS A 105 3.77 6.44 -21.10
C LYS A 105 5.10 7.17 -21.28
N GLY A 106 6.09 6.92 -20.43
CA GLY A 106 7.45 7.45 -20.55
C GLY A 106 7.80 8.62 -19.63
N GLU A 107 6.90 9.05 -18.73
CA GLU A 107 7.24 10.05 -17.71
C GLU A 107 8.30 9.49 -16.74
N LYS A 108 9.36 10.26 -16.48
CA LYS A 108 10.39 9.92 -15.49
C LYS A 108 10.28 10.87 -14.31
N LEU A 109 9.94 10.34 -13.15
CA LEU A 109 9.86 11.08 -11.89
C LEU A 109 11.21 11.04 -11.18
N LYS A 110 11.46 12.02 -10.31
CA LYS A 110 12.55 11.92 -9.32
C LYS A 110 12.15 10.89 -8.26
N PHE A 111 13.13 10.30 -7.57
CA PHE A 111 12.90 9.26 -6.57
C PHE A 111 11.83 9.66 -5.54
N ASP A 112 11.96 10.83 -4.91
CA ASP A 112 11.00 11.30 -3.89
C ASP A 112 9.61 11.61 -4.48
N ASP A 113 9.54 12.01 -5.75
CA ASP A 113 8.27 12.29 -6.41
C ASP A 113 7.57 10.98 -6.81
N GLU A 114 8.35 10.00 -7.26
CA GLU A 114 7.87 8.64 -7.54
C GLU A 114 7.40 7.94 -6.26
N SER A 115 8.20 7.96 -5.20
CA SER A 115 7.87 7.30 -3.94
C SER A 115 6.61 7.90 -3.31
N ARG A 116 6.46 9.22 -3.39
CA ARG A 116 5.24 9.92 -2.95
C ARG A 116 4.05 9.55 -3.80
N ALA A 117 4.20 9.51 -5.13
CA ALA A 117 3.11 9.24 -6.04
C ALA A 117 2.61 7.79 -5.96
N LEU A 118 3.50 6.81 -5.78
CA LEU A 118 3.16 5.39 -5.78
C LEU A 118 2.87 4.83 -4.38
N TYR A 119 3.57 5.32 -3.35
CA TYR A 119 3.52 4.75 -2.00
C TYR A 119 3.07 5.74 -0.92
N ASP A 120 2.76 6.99 -1.29
CA ASP A 120 2.42 8.06 -0.36
C ASP A 120 3.49 8.26 0.73
N ALA A 121 4.75 8.02 0.36
CA ALA A 121 5.88 8.03 1.28
C ALA A 121 7.09 8.74 0.68
N VAL A 122 7.77 9.55 1.50
CA VAL A 122 9.06 10.16 1.15
C VAL A 122 10.02 9.91 2.29
N ALA A 123 11.21 9.43 1.97
CA ALA A 123 12.24 9.21 2.97
C ALA A 123 12.68 10.57 3.55
N PRO A 124 12.68 10.74 4.88
CA PRO A 124 13.22 11.95 5.47
C PRO A 124 14.72 12.04 5.20
N THR A 125 15.22 13.26 4.99
CA THR A 125 16.64 13.51 4.81
C THR A 125 17.26 13.93 6.13
N TYR A 126 18.30 13.22 6.55
CA TYR A 126 19.06 13.55 7.76
C TYR A 126 20.55 13.71 7.43
N PRO A 127 21.26 14.64 8.09
CA PRO A 127 22.70 14.76 7.95
C PRO A 127 23.42 13.58 8.62
N ASP A 128 24.64 13.27 8.21
CA ASP A 128 25.48 12.21 8.80
C ASP A 128 25.59 12.32 10.33
N SER A 129 25.60 13.55 10.86
CA SER A 129 25.64 13.81 12.31
C SER A 129 24.46 13.21 13.07
N HIS A 130 23.28 13.13 12.46
CA HIS A 130 22.11 12.48 13.05
C HIS A 130 22.38 10.98 13.27
N PHE A 131 22.91 10.29 12.26
CA PHE A 131 23.21 8.87 12.33
C PHE A 131 24.39 8.58 13.27
N ILE A 132 25.40 9.45 13.29
CA ILE A 132 26.53 9.36 14.23
C ILE A 132 26.05 9.43 15.69
N GLN A 133 25.10 10.32 16.00
CA GLN A 133 24.50 10.40 17.34
C GLN A 133 23.76 9.13 17.74
N ILE A 134 23.02 8.52 16.80
CA ILE A 134 22.33 7.24 17.04
C ILE A 134 23.36 6.13 17.29
N ILE A 135 24.40 6.06 16.46
CA ILE A 135 25.50 5.09 16.63
C ILE A 135 26.14 5.25 18.01
N ALA A 136 26.44 6.48 18.45
CA ALA A 136 27.00 6.74 19.78
C ALA A 136 26.08 6.28 20.92
N GLN A 137 24.75 6.44 20.77
CA GLN A 137 23.80 5.90 21.75
C GLN A 137 23.80 4.36 21.77
N LEU A 138 23.86 3.72 20.61
CA LEU A 138 23.93 2.26 20.51
C LEU A 138 25.25 1.72 21.08
N GLU A 139 26.36 2.41 20.86
CA GLU A 139 27.68 2.08 21.41
C GLU A 139 27.63 1.94 22.95
N SER A 140 26.89 2.83 23.62
CA SER A 140 26.74 2.80 25.08
C SER A 140 25.82 1.67 25.60
N LYS A 141 24.89 1.19 24.77
CA LYS A 141 23.82 0.26 25.18
C LYS A 141 24.13 -1.20 24.87
N ILE A 142 24.89 -1.47 23.80
CA ILE A 142 25.18 -2.82 23.36
C ILE A 142 26.52 -3.27 23.97
N PRO A 143 26.53 -4.24 24.90
CA PRO A 143 27.74 -4.65 25.61
C PRO A 143 28.68 -5.47 24.71
N GLY A 144 29.94 -5.57 25.12
CA GLY A 144 30.98 -6.38 24.48
C GLY A 144 32.18 -5.55 24.02
N LYS A 145 33.12 -6.19 23.31
CA LYS A 145 34.31 -5.56 22.72
C LYS A 145 34.28 -5.69 21.20
N GLY A 146 34.98 -4.81 20.50
CA GLY A 146 35.05 -4.80 19.04
C GLY A 146 33.99 -3.90 18.39
N PRO A 147 33.90 -3.93 17.05
CA PRO A 147 33.00 -3.09 16.26
C PRO A 147 31.52 -3.27 16.66
N LEU A 148 30.75 -2.18 16.65
CA LEU A 148 29.33 -2.19 17.06
C LEU A 148 28.50 -3.28 16.37
N TRP A 149 28.70 -3.50 15.07
CA TRP A 149 27.94 -4.49 14.31
C TRP A 149 28.18 -5.93 14.81
N GLU A 150 29.40 -6.29 15.20
CA GLU A 150 29.71 -7.61 15.79
C GLU A 150 29.05 -7.76 17.16
N ARG A 151 29.11 -6.70 17.97
CA ARG A 151 28.46 -6.70 19.29
C ARG A 151 26.95 -6.84 19.15
N TYR A 152 26.34 -6.13 18.20
CA TYR A 152 24.92 -6.22 17.91
C TYR A 152 24.52 -7.64 17.46
N GLU A 153 25.27 -8.25 16.54
CA GLU A 153 25.04 -9.62 16.10
C GLU A 153 25.18 -10.63 17.25
N ASN A 154 26.15 -10.46 18.15
CA ASN A 154 26.28 -11.34 19.31
C ASN A 154 25.20 -11.10 20.36
N TRP A 155 24.81 -9.86 20.59
CA TRP A 155 23.74 -9.49 21.51
C TRP A 155 22.38 -10.00 21.02
N ARG A 156 22.11 -10.03 19.70
CA ARG A 156 20.83 -10.50 19.16
C ARG A 156 20.68 -12.02 19.17
N LYS A 157 21.78 -12.79 19.09
CA LYS A 157 21.76 -14.27 18.97
C LYS A 157 20.89 -14.97 20.02
N PRO A 158 20.96 -14.64 21.32
CA PRO A 158 20.13 -15.30 22.34
C PRO A 158 18.62 -15.06 22.17
N PHE A 159 18.21 -14.02 21.45
CA PHE A 159 16.80 -13.71 21.19
C PHE A 159 16.24 -14.40 19.93
N VAL A 160 17.09 -15.05 19.13
CA VAL A 160 16.65 -15.78 17.95
C VAL A 160 16.11 -17.14 18.38
N VAL A 161 14.84 -17.41 18.07
CA VAL A 161 14.24 -18.73 18.28
C VAL A 161 14.96 -19.75 17.39
N PRO A 162 15.57 -20.81 17.95
CA PRO A 162 16.17 -21.86 17.15
C PRO A 162 15.13 -22.49 16.21
N LYS A 163 15.53 -22.81 14.97
CA LYS A 163 14.62 -23.30 13.93
C LYS A 163 13.85 -24.54 14.39
N GLU A 164 14.50 -25.40 15.16
CA GLU A 164 13.95 -26.65 15.69
C GLU A 164 12.86 -26.43 16.75
N LYS A 165 12.82 -25.24 17.36
CA LYS A 165 11.86 -24.87 18.40
C LYS A 165 10.72 -23.98 17.88
N LEU A 166 10.68 -23.69 16.57
CA LEU A 166 9.67 -22.80 16.02
C LEU A 166 8.25 -23.33 16.25
N ASP A 167 7.99 -24.61 15.93
CA ASP A 167 6.66 -25.21 16.09
C ASP A 167 6.19 -25.14 17.56
N ASP A 168 7.05 -25.57 18.50
CA ASP A 168 6.75 -25.53 19.93
C ASP A 168 6.38 -24.12 20.42
N VAL A 169 7.11 -23.09 19.97
CA VAL A 169 6.84 -21.68 20.34
C VAL A 169 5.51 -21.21 19.77
N PHE A 170 5.21 -21.49 18.51
CA PHE A 170 3.94 -21.10 17.90
C PHE A 170 2.75 -21.84 18.53
N GLN A 171 2.90 -23.14 18.82
CA GLN A 171 1.86 -23.93 19.49
C GLN A 171 1.57 -23.42 20.91
N ALA A 172 2.60 -22.96 21.64
CA ALA A 172 2.41 -22.35 22.95
C ALA A 172 1.65 -21.03 22.86
N ALA A 173 2.02 -20.14 21.94
CA ALA A 173 1.38 -18.83 21.75
C ALA A 173 -0.09 -18.91 21.29
N ILE A 174 -0.46 -19.95 20.53
CA ILE A 174 -1.86 -20.16 20.09
C ILE A 174 -2.77 -20.62 21.24
N LYS A 175 -2.20 -21.27 22.26
CA LYS A 175 -2.95 -21.82 23.41
C LYS A 175 -3.19 -20.83 24.54
N GLU A 176 -2.51 -19.67 24.52
CA GLU A 176 -2.75 -18.54 25.43
C GLU A 176 -3.95 -17.71 24.97
#